data_AF-A0A5C1AEI4-F1
#
_entry.id   AF-A0A5C1AEI4-F1
#
_cell.length_a   1.000
_cell.length_b   1.000
_cell.length_c   1.000
_cell.angle_alpha   90.00
_cell.angle_beta   90.00
_cell.angle_gamma   90.00
#
_symmetry.space_group_name_H-M   'P 1'
#
loop_
_entity.id
_entity.type
_entity.pdbx_description
1 polymer ?
#
loop_
_entity_poly.entity_id
_entity_poly.type
_entity_poly.pdbx_seq_one_letter_code
_entity_poly.pdbx_strand_id
1 'polypeptide(L)'
;MPAPEETEPRKLDWLAALLSYLLPGLGQVLQGRIAKGVLFFVSLYTLFFYGMALGAMKNVWLPPKAVTAPLPEVDIGYRNTSIFKAEGALKSLAYRPQFLGQFWIGAAAWPAVLQYLADTPPDNPQQGLPIVGRYMATPPDEELQRLQRDGNKRWDLGWVYTLIAGVLNLLVIYDALAGPAVKDDEEVEKAQADANAKKPEVVS
;
A
#
# COMPACT_ATOMS: atom_id res chain seq x y z
N MET A 1 -33.77 9.26 31.12
CA MET A 1 -32.66 8.62 30.39
C MET A 1 -31.66 9.72 30.10
N PRO A 2 -30.47 9.75 30.71
CA PRO A 2 -29.44 10.71 30.31
C PRO A 2 -29.04 10.43 28.86
N ALA A 3 -28.88 11.48 28.06
CA ALA A 3 -28.46 11.37 26.66
C ALA A 3 -27.07 10.73 26.60
N PRO A 4 -26.73 9.94 25.56
CA PRO A 4 -25.37 9.45 25.38
C PRO A 4 -24.42 10.65 25.30
N GLU A 5 -23.41 10.67 26.16
CA GLU A 5 -22.37 11.71 26.17
C GLU A 5 -21.70 11.73 24.79
N GLU A 6 -21.62 12.91 24.18
CA GLU A 6 -20.93 13.10 22.90
C GLU A 6 -19.44 12.83 23.11
N THR A 7 -18.96 11.66 22.64
CA THR A 7 -17.54 11.34 22.61
C THR A 7 -16.81 12.40 21.77
N GLU A 8 -15.82 13.08 22.34
CA GLU A 8 -15.05 14.11 21.63
C GLU A 8 -14.54 13.59 20.27
N PRO A 9 -14.52 14.45 19.23
CA PRO A 9 -14.08 14.04 17.89
C PRO A 9 -12.63 13.56 17.90
N ARG A 10 -12.44 12.29 17.50
CA ARG A 10 -11.14 11.60 17.43
C ARG A 10 -10.14 12.39 16.57
N LYS A 11 -8.99 12.75 17.15
CA LYS A 11 -7.90 13.44 16.43
C LYS A 11 -7.19 12.46 15.50
N LEU A 12 -7.42 12.61 14.20
CA LEU A 12 -6.76 11.81 13.17
C LEU A 12 -5.31 12.24 12.99
N ASP A 13 -4.39 11.27 13.12
CA ASP A 13 -2.95 11.51 13.03
C ASP A 13 -2.46 11.30 11.58
N TRP A 14 -2.81 12.23 10.70
CA TRP A 14 -2.47 12.17 9.27
C TRP A 14 -0.96 12.03 9.01
N LEU A 15 -0.14 12.66 9.85
CA LEU A 15 1.32 12.56 9.75
C LEU A 15 1.81 11.13 10.03
N ALA A 16 1.27 10.47 11.06
CA ALA A 16 1.60 9.09 11.37
C ALA A 16 1.18 8.16 10.24
N ALA A 17 -0.02 8.37 9.68
CA ALA A 17 -0.50 7.62 8.52
C ALA A 17 0.42 7.77 7.30
N LEU A 18 0.82 9.00 6.95
CA LEU A 18 1.71 9.28 5.84
C LEU A 18 3.09 8.63 6.02
N LEU A 19 3.63 8.67 7.24
CA LEU A 19 4.93 8.08 7.53
C LEU A 19 4.88 6.56 7.53
N SER A 20 3.79 5.97 8.04
CA SER A 20 3.57 4.53 7.95
C SER A 20 3.31 4.06 6.51
N TYR A 21 2.73 4.92 5.66
CA TYR A 21 2.65 4.68 4.22
C TYR A 21 4.03 4.67 3.57
N LEU A 22 4.86 5.68 3.83
CA LEU A 22 6.17 5.79 3.21
C LEU A 22 7.09 4.64 3.62
N LEU A 23 7.12 4.35 4.92
CA LEU A 23 7.89 3.29 5.55
C LEU A 23 6.96 2.51 6.49
N PRO A 24 6.60 1.25 6.15
CA PRO A 24 5.68 0.45 6.95
C PRO A 24 6.06 0.43 8.43
N GLY A 25 5.12 0.84 9.30
CA GLY A 25 5.31 0.85 10.75
C GLY A 25 5.97 2.11 11.32
N LEU A 26 6.44 3.05 10.50
CA LEU A 26 7.12 4.27 10.99
C LEU A 26 6.16 5.21 11.75
N GLY A 27 4.90 5.31 11.33
CA GLY A 27 3.88 6.07 12.05
C GLY A 27 3.67 5.60 13.49
N GLN A 28 3.65 4.27 13.67
CA GLN A 28 3.53 3.63 14.97
C GLN A 28 4.74 3.92 15.85
N VAL A 29 5.95 3.92 15.27
CA VAL A 29 7.19 4.29 15.99
C VAL A 29 7.09 5.72 16.51
N LEU A 30 6.63 6.67 15.70
CA LEU A 30 6.48 8.07 16.11
C LEU A 30 5.44 8.29 17.20
N GLN A 31 4.37 7.49 17.20
CA GLN A 31 3.38 7.49 18.28
C GLN A 31 3.88 6.79 19.57
N GLY A 32 5.15 6.37 19.62
CA GLY A 32 5.76 5.67 20.75
C GLY A 32 5.48 4.15 20.78
N ARG A 33 4.76 3.61 19.80
CA ARG A 33 4.38 2.18 19.69
C ARG A 33 5.47 1.39 18.97
N ILE A 34 6.71 1.47 19.46
CA ILE A 34 7.92 0.95 18.80
C ILE A 34 7.79 -0.53 18.42
N ALA A 35 7.34 -1.38 19.35
CA ALA A 35 7.21 -2.82 19.10
C ALA A 35 6.29 -3.14 17.91
N LYS A 36 5.15 -2.45 17.81
CA LYS A 36 4.22 -2.59 16.68
C LYS A 36 4.84 -2.09 15.39
N GLY A 37 5.47 -0.91 15.43
CA GLY A 37 6.12 -0.33 14.26
C GLY A 37 7.22 -1.22 13.70
N VAL A 38 8.10 -1.76 14.55
CA VAL A 38 9.15 -2.70 14.15
C VAL A 38 8.56 -4.01 13.61
N LEU A 39 7.52 -4.54 14.26
CA LEU A 39 6.84 -5.75 13.79
C LEU A 39 6.30 -5.56 12.37
N PHE A 40 5.60 -4.44 12.10
CA PHE A 40 5.06 -4.15 10.77
C PHE A 40 6.17 -3.94 9.74
N PHE A 41 7.22 -3.18 10.09
CA PHE A 41 8.37 -2.95 9.23
C PHE A 41 9.02 -4.27 8.79
N VAL A 42 9.42 -5.11 9.76
CA VAL A 42 10.10 -6.38 9.48
C VAL A 42 9.18 -7.34 8.72
N SER A 43 7.93 -7.49 9.15
CA SER A 43 7.01 -8.46 8.54
C SER A 43 6.67 -8.10 7.10
N LEU A 44 6.31 -6.83 6.85
CA LEU A 44 5.87 -6.39 5.52
C LEU A 44 7.04 -6.32 4.53
N TYR A 45 8.21 -5.83 4.96
CA TYR A 45 9.37 -5.83 4.07
C TYR A 45 9.94 -7.22 3.84
N THR A 46 9.93 -8.11 4.84
CA THR A 46 10.29 -9.52 4.59
C THR A 46 9.35 -10.13 3.56
N LEU A 47 8.04 -9.95 3.71
CA LEU A 47 7.05 -10.46 2.76
C LEU A 47 7.24 -9.88 1.35
N PHE A 48 7.46 -8.56 1.26
CA PHE A 48 7.66 -7.86 0.01
C PHE A 48 8.95 -8.29 -0.70
N PHE A 49 10.10 -8.23 -0.03
CA PHE A 49 11.38 -8.59 -0.63
C PHE A 49 11.49 -10.08 -0.93
N TYR A 50 10.85 -10.93 -0.12
CA TYR A 50 10.71 -12.35 -0.45
C TYR A 50 9.89 -12.54 -1.74
N GLY A 51 8.77 -11.82 -1.89
CA GLY A 51 7.99 -11.81 -3.13
C GLY A 51 8.78 -11.29 -4.34
N MET A 52 9.55 -10.21 -4.17
CA MET A 52 10.47 -9.70 -5.20
C MET A 52 11.51 -10.75 -5.61
N ALA A 53 12.11 -11.46 -4.65
CA ALA A 53 13.07 -12.53 -4.92
C ALA A 53 12.44 -13.70 -5.70
N LEU A 54 11.21 -14.11 -5.33
CA LEU A 54 10.45 -15.13 -6.07
C LEU A 54 10.10 -14.68 -7.50
N GLY A 55 9.82 -13.40 -7.68
CA GLY A 55 9.53 -12.77 -8.97
C GLY A 55 10.75 -12.39 -9.81
N ALA A 56 11.95 -12.86 -9.43
CA ALA A 56 13.22 -12.51 -10.08
C ALA A 56 13.46 -11.00 -10.20
N MET A 57 12.93 -10.21 -9.25
CA MET A 57 12.92 -8.75 -9.24
C MET A 57 12.17 -8.09 -10.43
N LYS A 58 11.31 -8.86 -11.13
CA LYS A 58 10.60 -8.46 -12.36
C LYS A 58 9.07 -8.58 -12.26
N ASN A 59 8.55 -8.54 -11.05
CA ASN A 59 7.13 -8.70 -10.71
C ASN A 59 6.44 -7.40 -10.25
N VAL A 60 7.20 -6.35 -9.92
CA VAL A 60 6.67 -5.03 -9.56
C VAL A 60 7.13 -4.03 -10.61
N TRP A 61 6.16 -3.55 -11.42
CA TRP A 61 6.36 -2.58 -12.48
C TRP A 61 5.00 -2.05 -12.94
N LEU A 62 4.99 -0.94 -13.68
CA LEU A 62 3.82 -0.40 -14.35
C LEU A 62 4.13 -0.19 -15.84
N PRO A 63 3.28 -0.65 -16.77
CA PRO A 63 3.55 -0.52 -18.20
C PRO A 63 3.67 0.96 -18.62
N PRO A 64 4.71 1.37 -19.36
CA PRO A 64 4.85 2.76 -19.84
C PRO A 64 3.78 3.11 -20.87
N LYS A 65 3.62 4.40 -21.15
CA LYS A 65 2.62 4.91 -22.09
C LYS A 65 2.91 4.42 -23.51
N ALA A 66 4.19 4.37 -23.89
CA ALA A 66 4.60 3.84 -25.19
C ALA A 66 4.10 2.41 -25.44
N VAL A 67 4.08 1.56 -24.41
CA VAL A 67 3.61 0.17 -24.49
C VAL A 67 2.08 0.09 -24.50
N THR A 68 1.40 0.96 -23.77
CA THR A 68 -0.07 0.92 -23.63
C THR A 68 -0.80 1.71 -24.71
N ALA A 69 -0.13 2.64 -25.40
CA ALA A 69 -0.70 3.43 -26.49
C ALA A 69 -1.33 2.58 -27.62
N PRO A 70 -0.65 1.55 -28.18
CA PRO A 70 -1.21 0.73 -29.25
C PRO A 70 -2.25 -0.30 -28.78
N LEU A 71 -2.39 -0.53 -27.46
CA LEU A 71 -3.32 -1.50 -26.91
C LEU A 71 -4.78 -0.99 -27.01
N PRO A 72 -5.77 -1.89 -27.05
CA PRO A 72 -7.19 -1.52 -27.05
C PRO A 72 -7.55 -0.46 -26.00
N GLU A 73 -8.55 0.37 -26.31
CA GLU A 73 -9.09 1.30 -25.33
C GLU A 73 -9.74 0.52 -24.19
N VAL A 74 -9.51 0.98 -22.96
CA VAL A 74 -10.14 0.41 -21.78
C VAL A 74 -11.25 1.36 -21.35
N ASP A 75 -12.48 0.98 -21.70
CA ASP A 75 -13.68 1.70 -21.28
C ASP A 75 -14.21 1.09 -19.98
N ILE A 76 -14.32 1.93 -18.96
CA ILE A 76 -14.98 1.59 -17.71
C ILE A 76 -16.46 1.95 -17.88
N GLY A 77 -17.31 0.94 -17.96
CA GLY A 77 -18.72 1.09 -18.26
C GLY A 77 -19.56 -0.07 -17.73
N TYR A 78 -20.88 0.05 -17.85
CA TYR A 78 -21.82 -1.00 -17.50
C TYR A 78 -22.59 -1.41 -18.75
N ARG A 79 -22.53 -2.69 -19.13
CA ARG A 79 -23.01 -3.20 -20.44
C ARG A 79 -22.33 -2.44 -21.60
N ASN A 80 -23.00 -2.32 -22.76
CA ASN A 80 -22.49 -1.69 -23.98
C ASN A 80 -22.46 -0.14 -23.90
N THR A 81 -22.28 0.41 -22.70
CA THR A 81 -22.27 1.85 -22.43
C THR A 81 -20.99 2.19 -21.69
N SER A 82 -20.07 2.86 -22.39
CA SER A 82 -18.83 3.40 -21.84
C SER A 82 -19.12 4.67 -21.03
N ILE A 83 -18.81 4.63 -19.72
CA ILE A 83 -19.06 5.74 -18.79
C ILE A 83 -17.82 6.62 -18.67
N PHE A 84 -16.64 6.00 -18.65
CA PHE A 84 -15.36 6.70 -18.53
C PHE A 84 -14.27 5.96 -19.31
N LYS A 85 -13.40 6.70 -20.00
CA LYS A 85 -12.25 6.14 -20.72
C LYS A 85 -11.01 6.15 -19.83
N ALA A 86 -10.38 5.00 -19.62
CA ALA A 86 -9.15 4.94 -18.85
C ALA A 86 -7.97 5.42 -19.71
N GLU A 87 -7.36 6.53 -19.31
CA GLU A 87 -6.21 7.13 -20.00
C GLU A 87 -4.94 7.10 -19.14
N GLY A 88 -3.78 7.13 -19.81
CA GLY A 88 -2.46 7.21 -19.17
C GLY A 88 -2.23 6.15 -18.09
N ALA A 89 -2.12 6.59 -16.83
CA ALA A 89 -1.81 5.71 -15.71
C ALA A 89 -2.98 4.76 -15.41
N LEU A 90 -4.22 5.22 -15.59
CA LEU A 90 -5.41 4.37 -15.39
C LEU A 90 -5.48 3.27 -16.45
N LYS A 91 -5.14 3.57 -17.71
CA LYS A 91 -5.00 2.55 -18.77
C LYS A 91 -3.96 1.51 -18.38
N SER A 92 -2.79 1.97 -17.92
CA SER A 92 -1.68 1.12 -17.51
C SER A 92 -2.03 0.23 -16.30
N LEU A 93 -2.75 0.78 -15.33
CA LEU A 93 -3.28 0.05 -14.18
C LEU A 93 -4.36 -0.96 -14.58
N ALA A 94 -5.19 -0.66 -15.58
CA ALA A 94 -6.19 -1.60 -16.05
C ALA A 94 -5.56 -2.84 -16.70
N TYR A 95 -4.44 -2.68 -17.42
CA TYR A 95 -3.66 -3.81 -17.94
C TYR A 95 -2.85 -4.53 -16.88
N ARG A 96 -2.56 -3.88 -15.74
CA ARG A 96 -1.74 -4.45 -14.66
C ARG A 96 -2.31 -4.07 -13.29
N PRO A 97 -3.49 -4.60 -12.92
CA PRO A 97 -4.18 -4.19 -11.69
C PRO A 97 -3.40 -4.57 -10.43
N GLN A 98 -2.52 -5.58 -10.49
CA GLN A 98 -1.70 -5.96 -9.35
C GLN A 98 -0.82 -4.83 -8.81
N PHE A 99 -0.41 -3.88 -9.67
CA PHE A 99 0.40 -2.75 -9.22
C PHE A 99 -0.37 -1.84 -8.26
N LEU A 100 -1.70 -1.79 -8.35
CA LEU A 100 -2.53 -1.01 -7.42
C LEU A 100 -2.32 -1.46 -5.96
N GLY A 101 -2.28 -2.78 -5.73
CA GLY A 101 -1.98 -3.31 -4.40
C GLY A 101 -0.52 -3.11 -4.01
N GLN A 102 0.40 -3.34 -4.94
CA GLN A 102 1.85 -3.21 -4.71
C GLN A 102 2.27 -1.77 -4.37
N PHE A 103 1.63 -0.76 -4.95
CA PHE A 103 1.92 0.66 -4.71
C PHE A 103 1.85 1.04 -3.23
N TRP A 104 0.93 0.42 -2.49
CA TRP A 104 0.71 0.74 -1.08
C TRP A 104 1.77 0.24 -0.13
N ILE A 105 2.77 -0.54 -0.58
CA ILE A 105 3.92 -0.92 0.26
C ILE A 105 4.90 0.24 0.51
N GLY A 106 4.61 1.42 -0.05
CA GLY A 106 5.33 2.65 0.22
C GLY A 106 6.51 2.90 -0.71
N ALA A 107 7.54 3.54 -0.18
CA ALA A 107 8.73 3.96 -0.94
C ALA A 107 9.39 2.81 -1.72
N ALA A 108 9.26 1.57 -1.24
CA ALA A 108 9.82 0.40 -1.90
C ALA A 108 9.26 0.15 -3.31
N ALA A 109 8.01 0.54 -3.60
CA ALA A 109 7.39 0.39 -4.93
C ALA A 109 7.52 1.66 -5.81
N TRP A 110 8.02 2.78 -5.28
CA TRP A 110 8.12 4.04 -6.02
C TRP A 110 9.06 4.02 -7.24
N PRO A 111 10.17 3.25 -7.26
CA PRO A 111 10.97 3.14 -8.47
C PRO A 111 10.12 2.75 -9.69
N ALA A 112 9.14 1.86 -9.55
CA ALA A 112 8.22 1.50 -10.65
C ALA A 112 7.44 2.70 -11.20
N VAL A 113 6.99 3.61 -10.32
CA VAL A 113 6.29 4.84 -10.71
C VAL A 113 7.23 5.77 -11.45
N LEU A 114 8.47 5.92 -10.98
CA LEU A 114 9.47 6.74 -11.66
C LEU A 114 9.81 6.19 -13.04
N GLN A 115 9.90 4.86 -13.19
CA GLN A 115 10.11 4.22 -14.50
C GLN A 115 8.95 4.50 -15.47
N TYR A 116 7.72 4.47 -14.97
CA TYR A 116 6.52 4.81 -15.73
C TYR A 116 6.50 6.28 -16.15
N LEU A 117 6.83 7.20 -15.24
CA LEU A 117 6.90 8.64 -15.54
C LEU A 117 8.02 8.99 -16.52
N ALA A 118 9.13 8.25 -16.46
CA ALA A 118 10.25 8.36 -17.40
C ALA A 118 9.97 7.66 -18.74
N ASP A 119 8.80 7.02 -18.91
CA ASP A 119 8.38 6.28 -20.10
C ASP A 119 9.46 5.29 -20.57
N THR A 120 10.11 4.60 -19.63
CA THR A 120 11.30 3.78 -19.90
C THR A 120 10.94 2.62 -20.82
N PRO A 121 11.52 2.53 -22.03
CA PRO A 121 11.14 1.50 -23.00
C PRO A 121 11.60 0.11 -22.55
N PRO A 122 10.82 -0.95 -22.79
CA PRO A 122 11.18 -2.32 -22.41
C PRO A 122 12.40 -2.83 -23.16
N ASP A 123 12.51 -2.52 -24.45
CA ASP A 123 13.44 -3.17 -25.37
C ASP A 123 14.82 -2.51 -25.45
N ASN A 124 15.03 -1.39 -24.75
CA ASN A 124 16.32 -0.69 -24.73
C ASN A 124 17.00 -0.86 -23.37
N PRO A 125 18.00 -1.77 -23.24
CA PRO A 125 18.68 -2.03 -21.97
C PRO A 125 19.50 -0.84 -21.46
N GLN A 126 19.91 0.07 -22.35
CA GLN A 126 20.76 1.21 -22.02
C GLN A 126 19.96 2.42 -21.48
N GLN A 127 18.64 2.43 -21.67
CA GLN A 127 17.77 3.48 -21.12
C GLN A 127 17.18 3.04 -19.77
N GLY A 128 17.50 3.78 -18.73
CA GLY A 128 16.99 3.61 -17.37
C GLY A 128 17.28 4.85 -16.54
N LEU A 129 16.76 4.88 -15.31
CA LEU A 129 16.99 6.01 -14.40
C LEU A 129 18.45 6.06 -13.93
N PRO A 130 19.05 7.25 -13.73
CA PRO A 130 20.48 7.41 -13.43
C PRO A 130 20.99 6.63 -12.20
N ILE A 131 20.16 6.45 -11.17
CA ILE A 131 20.56 5.82 -9.90
C ILE A 131 20.05 4.38 -9.79
N VAL A 132 18.77 4.16 -10.08
CA VAL A 132 18.12 2.85 -9.91
C VAL A 132 18.17 1.99 -11.18
N GLY A 133 18.72 2.51 -12.27
CA GLY A 133 18.83 1.81 -13.55
C GLY A 133 17.47 1.38 -14.07
N ARG A 134 17.34 0.08 -14.36
CA ARG A 134 16.11 -0.59 -14.81
C ARG A 134 15.37 -1.34 -13.71
N TYR A 135 15.72 -1.10 -12.45
CA TYR A 135 15.01 -1.71 -11.32
C TYR A 135 13.52 -1.35 -11.39
N MET A 136 12.64 -2.35 -11.31
CA MET A 136 11.18 -2.21 -11.45
C MET A 136 10.70 -1.59 -12.78
N ALA A 137 11.54 -1.56 -13.82
CA ALA A 137 11.10 -1.21 -15.17
C ALA A 137 10.30 -2.37 -15.78
N THR A 138 9.48 -2.06 -16.78
CA THR A 138 8.76 -3.09 -17.54
C THR A 138 9.76 -4.02 -18.23
N PRO A 139 9.72 -5.35 -17.99
CA PRO A 139 10.59 -6.30 -18.68
C PRO A 139 10.24 -6.41 -20.17
N PRO A 140 11.20 -6.72 -21.05
CA PRO A 140 10.93 -7.01 -22.46
C PRO A 140 9.98 -8.20 -22.64
N ASP A 141 9.22 -8.21 -23.73
CA ASP A 141 8.23 -9.27 -24.02
C ASP A 141 8.87 -10.65 -24.11
N GLU A 142 10.07 -10.76 -24.70
CA GLU A 142 10.81 -12.03 -24.76
C GLU A 142 11.11 -12.57 -23.36
N GLU A 143 11.40 -11.69 -22.41
CA GLU A 143 11.68 -12.08 -21.04
C GLU A 143 10.41 -12.45 -20.28
N LEU A 144 9.32 -11.71 -20.47
CA LEU A 144 8.02 -12.07 -19.89
C LEU A 144 7.57 -13.45 -20.38
N GLN A 145 7.72 -13.72 -21.68
CA GLN A 145 7.42 -15.02 -22.26
C GLN A 145 8.31 -16.12 -21.68
N ARG A 146 9.61 -15.87 -21.47
CA ARG A 146 10.50 -16.83 -20.80
C ARG A 146 10.04 -17.10 -19.36
N LEU A 147 9.76 -16.06 -18.58
CA LEU A 147 9.31 -16.19 -17.19
C LEU A 147 8.00 -16.99 -17.07
N GLN A 148 7.07 -16.80 -18.02
CA GLN A 148 5.82 -17.56 -18.08
C GLN A 148 6.04 -19.00 -18.59
N ARG A 149 6.86 -19.16 -19.64
CA ARG A 149 7.12 -20.46 -20.28
C ARG A 149 7.94 -21.40 -19.42
N ASP A 150 8.91 -20.86 -18.68
CA ASP A 150 9.78 -21.65 -17.81
C ASP A 150 9.00 -22.22 -16.59
N GLY A 151 7.68 -21.97 -16.51
CA GLY A 151 6.69 -22.79 -15.81
C GLY A 151 6.82 -22.81 -14.29
N ASN A 152 7.74 -22.03 -13.74
CA ASN A 152 7.98 -22.00 -12.31
C ASN A 152 6.95 -21.06 -11.68
N LYS A 153 5.91 -21.62 -11.04
CA LYS A 153 4.86 -20.90 -10.29
C LYS A 153 5.39 -19.87 -9.30
N ARG A 154 6.69 -19.91 -8.98
CA ARG A 154 7.41 -18.90 -8.19
C ARG A 154 7.22 -17.48 -8.73
N TRP A 155 7.23 -17.28 -10.04
CA TRP A 155 7.06 -15.93 -10.59
C TRP A 155 5.65 -15.39 -10.33
N ASP A 156 4.63 -16.22 -10.52
CA ASP A 156 3.24 -15.88 -10.20
C ASP A 156 3.04 -15.63 -8.70
N LEU A 157 3.64 -16.48 -7.84
CA LEU A 157 3.64 -16.25 -6.41
C LEU A 157 4.36 -14.94 -6.04
N GLY A 158 5.42 -14.58 -6.75
CA GLY A 158 6.17 -13.34 -6.50
C GLY A 158 5.27 -12.11 -6.53
N TRP A 159 4.45 -11.93 -7.56
CA TRP A 159 3.54 -10.78 -7.61
C TRP A 159 2.46 -10.86 -6.54
N VAL A 160 1.96 -12.06 -6.19
CA VAL A 160 0.96 -12.25 -5.13
C VAL A 160 1.49 -11.78 -3.77
N TYR A 161 2.71 -12.20 -3.39
CA TYR A 161 3.32 -11.82 -2.12
C TYR A 161 3.53 -10.30 -2.01
N THR A 162 4.04 -9.67 -3.06
CA THR A 162 4.23 -8.21 -3.09
C THR A 162 2.90 -7.45 -3.05
N LEU A 163 1.84 -7.97 -3.67
CA LEU A 163 0.50 -7.40 -3.61
C LEU A 163 -0.09 -7.51 -2.21
N ILE A 164 0.00 -8.69 -1.58
CA ILE A 164 -0.49 -8.91 -0.22
C ILE A 164 0.23 -7.98 0.75
N ALA A 165 1.56 -7.83 0.62
CA ALA A 165 2.33 -6.91 1.45
C ALA A 165 1.79 -5.47 1.35
N GLY A 166 1.53 -4.97 0.14
CA GLY A 166 1.00 -3.62 -0.04
C GLY A 166 -0.44 -3.46 0.46
N VAL A 167 -1.31 -4.45 0.23
CA VAL A 167 -2.69 -4.43 0.78
C VAL A 167 -2.69 -4.49 2.31
N LEU A 168 -1.82 -5.29 2.93
CA LEU A 168 -1.67 -5.32 4.39
C LEU A 168 -1.13 -3.99 4.93
N ASN A 169 -0.28 -3.29 4.17
CA ASN A 169 0.21 -1.98 4.58
C ASN A 169 -0.92 -0.94 4.68
N LEU A 170 -2.01 -1.06 3.91
CA LEU A 170 -3.20 -0.21 4.09
C LEU A 170 -3.80 -0.34 5.49
N LEU A 171 -3.81 -1.55 6.06
CA LEU A 171 -4.28 -1.77 7.43
C LEU A 171 -3.35 -1.12 8.45
N VAL A 172 -2.04 -1.17 8.20
CA VAL A 172 -1.02 -0.53 9.04
C VAL A 172 -1.12 0.99 8.99
N ILE A 173 -1.39 1.57 7.80
CA ILE A 173 -1.65 3.00 7.64
C ILE A 173 -2.91 3.39 8.41
N TYR A 174 -3.96 2.58 8.35
CA TYR A 174 -5.20 2.82 9.10
C TYR A 174 -4.98 2.75 10.62
N ASP A 175 -4.22 1.76 11.12
CA ASP A 175 -3.83 1.69 12.55
C ASP A 175 -3.00 2.90 13.00
N ALA A 176 -2.18 3.48 12.11
CA ALA A 176 -1.45 4.72 12.40
C ALA A 176 -2.38 5.95 12.40
N LEU A 177 -3.34 6.00 11.46
CA LEU A 177 -4.28 7.11 11.30
C LEU A 177 -5.29 7.21 12.44
N ALA A 178 -5.87 6.07 12.86
CA ALA A 178 -6.92 6.00 13.87
C ALA A 178 -6.39 6.17 15.31
N GLY A 179 -5.08 6.02 15.51
CA GLY A 179 -4.47 6.11 16.84
C GLY A 179 -4.68 4.84 17.71
N PRO A 180 -4.14 4.83 18.95
CA PRO A 180 -4.17 3.66 19.82
C PRO A 180 -5.53 3.47 20.51
N ALA A 181 -6.25 2.39 20.19
CA ALA A 181 -7.51 2.06 20.85
C ALA A 181 -7.42 1.89 22.39
N VAL A 182 -6.26 1.46 22.91
CA VAL A 182 -6.09 1.17 24.36
C VAL A 182 -6.02 2.45 25.22
N LYS A 183 -5.57 3.58 24.67
CA LYS A 183 -5.59 4.85 25.41
C LYS A 183 -7.02 5.30 25.71
N ASP A 184 -7.93 5.02 24.78
CA ASP A 184 -9.34 5.36 24.88
C ASP A 184 -9.99 4.62 26.07
N ASP A 185 -9.69 3.33 26.25
CA ASP A 185 -10.25 2.52 27.34
C ASP A 185 -9.77 3.00 28.73
N GLU A 186 -8.48 3.34 28.87
CA GLU A 186 -7.92 3.84 30.14
C GLU A 186 -8.41 5.25 30.50
N GLU A 187 -8.59 6.14 29.52
CA GLU A 187 -9.12 7.48 29.75
C GLU A 187 -10.61 7.43 30.12
N VAL A 188 -11.39 6.55 29.48
CA VAL A 188 -12.80 6.31 29.82
C VAL A 188 -12.93 5.67 31.20
N GLU A 189 -12.09 4.70 31.55
CA GLU A 189 -12.09 4.05 32.87
C GLU A 189 -11.74 5.04 33.98
N LYS A 190 -10.72 5.89 33.76
CA LYS A 190 -10.37 6.97 34.71
C LYS A 190 -11.48 8.01 34.85
N ALA A 191 -12.09 8.44 33.73
CA ALA A 191 -13.19 9.38 33.76
C ALA A 191 -14.42 8.82 34.51
N GLN A 192 -14.73 7.53 34.31
CA GLN A 192 -15.80 6.84 35.04
C GLN A 192 -15.47 6.65 36.53
N ALA A 193 -14.22 6.34 36.86
CA ALA A 193 -13.76 6.23 38.25
C ALA A 193 -13.85 7.58 38.98
N ASP A 194 -13.41 8.68 38.34
CA ASP A 194 -13.48 10.04 38.88
C ASP A 194 -14.93 10.53 39.02
N ALA A 195 -15.81 10.16 38.08
CA ALA A 195 -17.24 10.47 38.14
C ALA A 195 -17.95 9.72 39.27
N ASN A 196 -17.63 8.44 39.49
CA ASN A 196 -18.15 7.66 40.61
C ASN A 196 -17.63 8.16 41.96
N ALA A 197 -16.38 8.58 42.06
CA ALA A 197 -15.80 9.12 43.29
C ALA A 197 -16.42 10.46 43.74
N LYS A 198 -16.98 11.24 42.81
CA LYS A 198 -17.66 12.52 43.11
C LYS A 198 -19.14 12.39 43.43
N LYS A 199 -19.73 11.20 43.34
CA LYS A 199 -21.16 10.99 43.63
C LYS A 199 -21.33 10.98 45.15
N PRO A 200 -22.05 11.95 45.76
CA PRO A 200 -22.25 11.93 47.20
C PRO A 200 -23.03 10.67 47.56
N GLU A 201 -22.53 9.93 48.53
CA GLU A 201 -23.19 8.77 49.10
C GLU A 201 -24.53 9.25 49.66
N VAL A 202 -25.62 8.96 48.94
CA VAL A 202 -26.97 9.27 49.41
C VAL A 202 -27.25 8.29 50.54
N VAL A 203 -26.85 8.69 51.75
CA VAL A 203 -27.18 7.99 52.98
C VAL A 203 -28.70 7.95 53.10
N SER A 204 -29.21 6.72 53.16
CA SER A 204 -30.63 6.34 53.27
C SER A 204 -31.32 6.95 54.48
#